data_AF-A0A9E7I2P9-F1
#
_entry.id   AF-A0A9E7I2P9-F1
#
_cell.length_a   1.000
_cell.length_b   1.000
_cell.length_c   1.000
_cell.angle_alpha   90.00
_cell.angle_beta   90.00
_cell.angle_gamma   90.00
#
_symmetry.space_group_name_H-M   'P 1'
#
loop_
_entity.id
_entity.type
_entity.pdbx_description
1 polymer ?
#
loop_
_entity_poly.entity_id
_entity_poly.type
_entity_poly.pdbx_seq_one_letter_code
_entity_poly.pdbx_strand_id
1 'polypeptide(L)'
;MAGVRSARPATGFRAFFSYKVFASAVFTLLSLAAVSVLLSSYPSRSTAAAAAVPRRSFLASDPLRARLDLIYRQAADHSAVATAYAAYARRLKLDSSRQLHVFEGLAAAFSDLSARLAAPIDDEDAFRPLEKEAKDRVKLARLLVGESKEAFDTQLKIQKLSDTIFAAREQLHRSKKLGTLAGSIAAGSTPKSLHCLAMRLMEERIAHPEPYRRATAAAPSDLADPDLYHYTIFSDNVIAVSVAVNSAIKNAEEPWKHVFHVVTDPMYLPAMQVWFVRRPPAGGAKVEVRSVADFGFLNASYSPVVRLVEGGRGDLSVLNHLRFYLPEMFPKLRRIVLLEDDVVVQKDLAQLWKLDMDGKVNGAVETCFGGFRRYSRYLNFSNHEIRDRFSPRACAWTYGVNVFDLAAWRREGCTEQFHQYQRMGSHTLVYSDTKGHATDHRALVSF
;
A
#
# COMPACT_ATOMS: atom_id res chain seq x y z
N MET A 1 41.99 74.10 6.26
CA MET A 1 42.77 74.60 5.12
C MET A 1 43.49 73.44 4.46
N ALA A 2 43.41 73.41 3.12
CA ALA A 2 44.31 72.80 2.14
C ALA A 2 44.65 71.29 2.25
N GLY A 3 44.38 70.57 1.16
CA GLY A 3 44.62 69.13 1.02
C GLY A 3 46.06 68.77 0.66
N VAL A 4 46.31 67.47 0.43
CA VAL A 4 47.24 66.93 -0.56
C VAL A 4 46.77 65.51 -0.93
N ARG A 5 46.90 65.19 -2.21
CA ARG A 5 46.44 64.00 -2.94
C ARG A 5 47.40 62.80 -2.82
N SER A 6 46.80 61.62 -2.98
CA SER A 6 47.23 60.48 -3.84
C SER A 6 48.52 59.71 -3.53
N ALA A 7 48.34 58.44 -3.14
CA ALA A 7 49.14 57.34 -3.66
C ALA A 7 48.25 56.09 -3.85
N ARG A 8 48.16 55.58 -5.08
CA ARG A 8 47.70 54.22 -5.41
C ARG A 8 48.81 53.22 -5.05
N PRO A 9 48.47 51.94 -4.78
CA PRO A 9 48.67 50.96 -5.84
C PRO A 9 47.60 49.85 -5.95
N ALA A 10 47.56 49.30 -7.17
CA ALA A 10 47.33 47.90 -7.55
C ALA A 10 46.05 47.14 -7.12
N THR A 11 45.12 47.10 -8.08
CA THR A 11 44.44 45.90 -8.62
C THR A 11 44.55 44.57 -7.85
N GLY A 12 43.39 44.08 -7.38
CA GLY A 12 43.15 42.69 -6.98
C GLY A 12 41.66 42.36 -7.12
N PHE A 13 41.35 41.34 -7.92
CA PHE A 13 40.03 40.98 -8.45
C PHE A 13 38.92 40.84 -7.39
N ARG A 14 37.83 41.60 -7.57
CA ARG A 14 36.55 41.40 -6.86
C ARG A 14 35.80 40.21 -7.46
N ALA A 15 35.68 39.12 -6.70
CA ALA A 15 34.75 38.03 -7.00
C ALA A 15 33.32 38.43 -6.61
N PHE A 16 32.60 39.10 -7.51
CA PHE A 16 31.13 39.16 -7.48
C PHE A 16 30.58 38.00 -8.33
N PHE A 17 30.65 36.78 -7.82
CA PHE A 17 29.87 35.68 -8.40
C PHE A 17 28.43 35.78 -7.89
N SER A 18 27.57 36.41 -8.69
CA SER A 18 26.14 36.46 -8.44
C SER A 18 25.56 35.05 -8.33
N TYR A 19 24.82 34.77 -7.26
CA TYR A 19 24.10 33.51 -7.01
C TYR A 19 23.30 33.02 -8.23
N LYS A 20 22.87 33.93 -9.11
CA LYS A 20 22.17 33.62 -10.36
C LYS A 20 23.05 32.90 -11.39
N VAL A 21 24.35 33.22 -11.45
CA VAL A 21 25.32 32.55 -12.34
C VAL A 21 25.64 31.16 -11.81
N PHE A 22 25.78 31.00 -10.50
CA PHE A 22 25.98 29.70 -9.88
C PHE A 22 24.75 28.78 -10.06
N ALA A 23 23.55 29.30 -9.82
CA ALA A 23 22.31 28.54 -10.04
C ALA A 23 22.12 28.16 -11.52
N SER A 24 22.44 29.06 -12.45
CA SER A 24 22.41 28.78 -13.88
C SER A 24 23.43 27.70 -14.28
N ALA A 25 24.66 27.76 -13.77
CA ALA A 25 25.69 26.75 -14.03
C ALA A 25 25.28 25.37 -13.50
N VAL A 26 24.70 25.30 -12.29
CA VAL A 26 24.20 24.05 -11.70
C VAL A 26 23.04 23.49 -12.51
N PHE A 27 22.10 24.32 -12.95
CA PHE A 27 20.98 23.88 -13.78
C PHE A 27 21.43 23.38 -15.15
N THR A 28 22.43 24.04 -15.74
CA THR A 28 23.00 23.66 -17.04
C THR A 28 23.74 22.33 -16.93
N LEU A 29 24.50 22.11 -15.85
CA LEU A 29 25.19 20.84 -15.57
C LEU A 29 24.21 19.69 -15.32
N LEU A 30 23.12 19.94 -14.60
CA LEU A 30 22.05 18.94 -14.40
C LEU A 30 21.31 18.61 -15.69
N SER A 31 21.11 19.61 -16.56
CA SER A 31 20.50 19.43 -17.87
C SER A 31 21.41 18.63 -18.81
N LEU A 32 22.71 18.93 -18.84
CA LEU A 32 23.71 18.18 -19.60
C LEU A 32 23.86 16.74 -19.09
N ALA A 33 23.80 16.52 -17.77
CA ALA A 33 23.77 15.19 -17.20
C ALA A 33 22.52 14.42 -17.63
N ALA A 34 21.33 15.03 -17.59
CA ALA A 34 20.09 14.41 -18.05
C ALA A 34 20.11 14.08 -19.57
N VAL A 35 20.67 14.97 -20.39
CA VAL A 35 20.85 14.74 -21.83
C VAL A 35 21.89 13.64 -22.09
N SER A 36 22.97 13.56 -21.31
CA SER A 36 23.97 12.49 -21.42
C SER A 36 23.40 11.12 -21.06
N VAL A 37 22.51 11.04 -20.07
CA VAL A 37 21.78 9.82 -19.71
C VAL A 37 20.80 9.44 -20.81
N LEU A 38 20.07 10.41 -21.38
CA LEU A 38 19.16 10.18 -22.51
C LEU A 38 19.90 9.71 -23.77
N LEU A 39 21.08 10.26 -24.07
CA LEU A 39 21.91 9.86 -25.20
C LEU A 39 22.60 8.50 -24.99
N SER A 40 22.98 8.17 -23.75
CA SER A 40 23.55 6.86 -23.38
C SER A 40 22.49 5.75 -23.32
N SER A 41 21.20 6.11 -23.30
CA SER A 41 20.06 5.18 -23.28
C SER A 41 19.64 4.69 -24.67
N TYR A 42 20.25 5.18 -25.75
CA TYR A 42 19.98 4.69 -27.10
C TYR A 42 20.91 3.52 -27.43
N PRO A 43 20.40 2.31 -27.67
CA PRO A 43 21.22 1.22 -28.17
C PRO A 43 21.71 1.58 -29.59
N SER A 44 23.02 1.43 -29.81
CA SER A 44 23.67 1.57 -31.10
C SER A 44 22.97 0.69 -32.15
N ARG A 45 22.28 1.34 -33.10
CA ARG A 45 21.54 0.69 -34.17
C ARG A 45 22.51 0.38 -35.33
N SER A 46 22.91 -0.88 -35.45
CA SER A 46 23.47 -1.41 -36.69
C SER A 46 22.40 -1.35 -37.79
N THR A 47 22.80 -0.87 -38.96
CA THR A 47 22.00 -0.75 -40.18
C THR A 47 21.62 -2.11 -40.74
N ALA A 48 20.31 -2.41 -40.81
CA ALA A 48 19.75 -3.32 -41.79
C ALA A 48 18.24 -3.06 -41.99
N ALA A 49 17.91 -2.70 -43.23
CA ALA A 49 16.65 -2.85 -43.98
C ALA A 49 15.29 -2.56 -43.32
N ALA A 50 14.57 -1.65 -43.98
CA ALA A 50 13.15 -1.39 -43.80
C ALA A 50 12.28 -2.64 -43.98
N ALA A 51 11.40 -2.90 -43.01
CA ALA A 51 10.21 -3.72 -43.20
C ALA A 51 9.11 -3.27 -42.23
N ALA A 52 7.88 -3.36 -42.73
CA ALA A 52 6.64 -2.78 -42.24
C ALA A 52 6.34 -2.97 -40.74
N VAL A 53 5.63 -1.99 -40.18
CA VAL A 53 4.98 -2.03 -38.87
C VAL A 53 3.84 -3.07 -38.87
N PRO A 54 3.81 -4.03 -37.93
CA PRO A 54 2.57 -4.67 -37.55
C PRO A 54 2.16 -4.27 -36.12
N ARG A 55 0.84 -4.17 -35.98
CA ARG A 55 0.05 -3.95 -34.76
C ARG A 55 0.63 -4.64 -33.51
N ARG A 56 0.67 -3.90 -32.40
CA ARG A 56 0.93 -4.42 -31.05
C ARG A 56 -0.14 -5.44 -30.67
N SER A 57 0.20 -6.72 -30.73
CA SER A 57 -0.46 -7.79 -29.98
C SER A 57 0.06 -7.78 -28.53
N PHE A 58 -0.82 -7.47 -27.58
CA PHE A 58 -0.59 -7.69 -26.16
C PHE A 58 -0.74 -9.19 -25.86
N LEU A 59 0.28 -10.01 -26.12
CA LEU A 59 0.35 -11.38 -25.58
C LEU A 59 1.80 -11.81 -25.36
N ALA A 60 2.03 -12.38 -24.18
CA ALA A 60 3.19 -13.16 -23.74
C ALA A 60 4.55 -12.42 -23.70
N SER A 61 4.85 -11.79 -22.57
CA SER A 61 6.26 -11.65 -22.15
C SER A 61 6.83 -13.06 -22.00
N ASP A 62 7.82 -13.41 -22.81
CA ASP A 62 8.51 -14.69 -22.75
C ASP A 62 8.97 -14.97 -21.30
N PRO A 63 8.39 -15.99 -20.63
CA PRO A 63 8.68 -16.26 -19.23
C PRO A 63 10.15 -16.61 -18.98
N LEU A 64 10.88 -17.09 -20.00
CA LEU A 64 12.32 -17.31 -19.92
C LEU A 64 13.09 -15.99 -19.90
N ARG A 65 12.69 -15.03 -20.74
CA ARG A 65 13.31 -13.70 -20.80
C ARG A 65 13.07 -12.92 -19.50
N ALA A 66 11.86 -12.98 -18.94
CA ALA A 66 11.56 -12.36 -17.65
C ALA A 66 12.36 -12.99 -16.49
N ARG A 67 12.56 -14.31 -16.50
CA ARG A 67 13.43 -15.00 -15.52
C ARG A 67 14.91 -14.64 -15.71
N LEU A 68 15.39 -14.55 -16.94
CA LEU A 68 16.76 -14.16 -17.25
C LEU A 68 17.04 -12.72 -16.80
N ASP A 69 16.11 -11.79 -17.06
CA ASP A 69 16.21 -10.40 -16.62
C ASP A 69 16.24 -10.29 -15.08
N LEU A 70 15.46 -11.12 -14.38
CA LEU A 70 15.48 -11.19 -12.92
C LEU A 70 16.84 -11.70 -12.40
N ILE A 71 17.37 -12.78 -12.98
CA ILE A 71 18.68 -13.34 -12.61
C ILE A 71 19.78 -12.30 -12.89
N TYR A 72 19.73 -11.63 -14.04
CA TYR A 72 20.69 -10.59 -14.39
C TYR A 72 20.66 -9.42 -13.41
N ARG A 73 19.47 -8.92 -13.04
CA ARG A 73 19.32 -7.88 -12.02
C ARG A 73 19.86 -8.32 -10.67
N GLN A 74 19.51 -9.53 -10.22
CA GLN A 74 20.00 -10.07 -8.96
C GLN A 74 21.53 -10.22 -8.95
N ALA A 75 22.12 -10.69 -10.05
CA ALA A 75 23.57 -10.79 -10.20
C ALA A 75 24.25 -9.41 -10.21
N ALA A 76 23.67 -8.42 -10.90
CA ALA A 76 24.16 -7.05 -10.91
C ALA A 76 24.10 -6.41 -9.51
N ASP A 77 23.00 -6.61 -8.78
CA ASP A 77 22.83 -6.12 -7.41
C ASP A 77 23.86 -6.75 -6.47
N HIS A 78 24.05 -8.08 -6.53
CA HIS A 78 25.07 -8.76 -5.73
C HIS A 78 26.49 -8.34 -6.11
N SER A 79 26.77 -8.11 -7.40
CA SER A 79 28.07 -7.60 -7.86
C SER A 79 28.36 -6.20 -7.33
N ALA A 80 27.35 -5.32 -7.32
CA ALA A 80 27.45 -3.98 -6.76
C ALA A 80 27.73 -4.03 -5.25
N VAL A 81 27.01 -4.89 -4.51
CA VAL A 81 27.26 -5.12 -3.07
C VAL A 81 28.69 -5.63 -2.85
N ALA A 82 29.11 -6.68 -3.56
CA ALA A 82 30.45 -7.25 -3.42
C ALA A 82 31.55 -6.21 -3.71
N THR A 83 31.37 -5.38 -4.74
CA THR A 83 32.30 -4.31 -5.09
C THR A 83 32.37 -3.23 -4.01
N ALA A 84 31.23 -2.84 -3.44
CA ALA A 84 31.18 -1.86 -2.34
C ALA A 84 31.89 -2.38 -1.09
N TYR A 85 31.66 -3.64 -0.70
CA TYR A 85 32.34 -4.27 0.42
C TYR A 85 33.85 -4.41 0.17
N ALA A 86 34.26 -4.76 -1.06
CA ALA A 86 35.67 -4.82 -1.43
C ALA A 86 36.34 -3.44 -1.33
N ALA A 87 35.69 -2.37 -1.78
CA ALA A 87 36.19 -1.00 -1.65
C ALA A 87 36.31 -0.58 -0.18
N TYR A 88 35.30 -0.90 0.64
CA TYR A 88 35.33 -0.64 2.08
C TYR A 88 36.47 -1.37 2.78
N ALA A 89 36.67 -2.66 2.48
CA ALA A 89 37.76 -3.46 3.03
C ALA A 89 39.15 -2.91 2.64
N ARG A 90 39.33 -2.46 1.38
CA ARG A 90 40.58 -1.81 0.95
C ARG A 90 40.86 -0.54 1.73
N ARG A 91 39.84 0.32 1.91
CA ARG A 91 39.96 1.55 2.70
C ARG A 91 40.35 1.25 4.14
N LEU A 92 39.66 0.31 4.79
CA LEU A 92 39.95 -0.09 6.17
C LEU A 92 41.40 -0.58 6.34
N LYS A 93 41.91 -1.37 5.37
CA LYS A 93 43.30 -1.82 5.36
C LYS A 93 44.29 -0.66 5.28
N LEU A 94 44.06 0.29 4.38
CA LEU A 94 44.92 1.47 4.21
C LEU A 94 44.92 2.36 5.46
N ASP A 95 43.74 2.62 6.02
CA ASP A 95 43.58 3.42 7.23
C ASP A 95 44.29 2.76 8.42
N SER A 96 44.15 1.43 8.58
CA SER A 96 44.83 0.66 9.64
C SER A 96 46.36 0.67 9.47
N SER A 97 46.85 0.51 8.23
CA SER A 97 48.29 0.56 7.94
C SER A 97 48.89 1.95 8.21
N ARG A 98 48.15 3.02 7.88
CA ARG A 98 48.55 4.39 8.18
C ARG A 98 48.63 4.63 9.69
N GLN A 99 47.61 4.18 10.45
CA GLN A 99 47.60 4.30 11.90
C GLN A 99 48.78 3.55 12.53
N LEU A 100 49.09 2.34 12.06
CA LEU A 100 50.24 1.56 12.53
C LEU A 100 51.55 2.34 12.38
N HIS A 101 51.84 2.87 11.19
CA HIS A 101 53.07 3.63 10.96
C HIS A 101 53.18 4.90 11.82
N VAL A 102 52.05 5.58 12.09
CA VAL A 102 52.03 6.75 12.98
C VAL A 102 52.41 6.35 14.41
N PHE A 103 51.88 5.22 14.92
CA PHE A 103 52.20 4.74 16.26
C PHE A 103 53.63 4.19 16.37
N GLU A 104 54.13 3.49 15.36
CA GLU A 104 55.54 3.04 15.30
C GLU A 104 56.51 4.22 15.29
N GLY A 105 56.23 5.25 14.49
CA GLY A 105 57.05 6.47 14.44
C GLY A 105 57.05 7.21 15.77
N LEU A 106 55.89 7.29 16.44
CA LEU A 106 55.77 7.89 17.77
C LEU A 106 56.57 7.09 18.81
N ALA A 107 56.50 5.76 18.78
CA ALA A 107 57.26 4.90 19.69
C ALA A 107 58.78 5.05 19.48
N ALA A 108 59.24 5.07 18.23
CA ALA A 108 60.64 5.32 17.89
C ALA A 108 61.11 6.69 18.39
N ALA A 109 60.30 7.74 18.22
CA ALA A 109 60.60 9.08 18.72
C ALA A 109 60.71 9.11 20.25
N PHE A 110 59.83 8.43 20.99
CA PHE A 110 59.97 8.34 22.45
C PHE A 110 61.20 7.55 22.87
N SER A 111 61.56 6.49 22.15
CA SER A 111 62.77 5.72 22.43
C SER A 111 64.04 6.56 22.23
N ASP A 112 64.11 7.35 21.16
CA ASP A 112 65.21 8.29 20.89
C ASP A 112 65.32 9.36 21.98
N LEU A 113 64.19 9.97 22.35
CA LEU A 113 64.16 10.97 23.43
C LEU A 113 64.59 10.36 24.77
N SER A 114 64.15 9.14 25.08
CA SER A 114 64.55 8.43 26.30
C SER A 114 66.04 8.11 26.32
N ALA A 115 66.64 7.73 25.19
CA ALA A 115 68.07 7.48 25.08
C ALA A 115 68.89 8.77 25.29
N ARG A 116 68.43 9.90 24.75
CA ARG A 116 69.05 11.22 24.93
C ARG A 116 68.95 11.73 26.37
N LEU A 117 67.85 11.44 27.05
CA LEU A 117 67.66 11.78 28.47
C LEU A 117 68.42 10.87 29.44
N ALA A 118 68.90 9.70 28.99
CA ALA A 118 69.68 8.77 29.80
C ALA A 118 71.18 9.11 29.84
N ALA A 119 71.66 9.99 28.95
CA ALA A 119 73.02 10.52 29.01
C ALA A 119 73.15 11.57 30.14
N PRO A 120 74.31 11.69 30.81
CA PRO A 120 74.52 12.74 31.81
C PRO A 120 74.43 14.14 31.15
N ILE A 121 73.59 15.01 31.73
CA ILE A 121 73.34 16.38 31.27
C ILE A 121 73.90 17.32 32.33
N ASP A 122 75.01 18.00 32.02
CA ASP A 122 75.71 18.87 32.97
C ASP A 122 75.36 20.36 32.81
N ASP A 123 74.53 20.71 31.82
CA ASP A 123 74.17 22.09 31.46
C ASP A 123 72.63 22.30 31.47
N GLU A 124 72.16 23.26 32.27
CA GLU A 124 70.73 23.60 32.42
C GLU A 124 70.14 24.17 31.12
N ASP A 125 70.96 24.89 30.33
CA ASP A 125 70.53 25.46 29.05
C ASP A 125 70.34 24.38 27.97
N ALA A 126 71.02 23.25 28.09
CA ALA A 126 70.83 22.07 27.24
C ALA A 126 69.59 21.24 27.61
N PHE A 127 69.11 21.34 28.85
CA PHE A 127 67.95 20.58 29.36
C PHE A 127 66.60 21.18 28.95
N ARG A 128 66.47 22.51 28.96
CA ARG A 128 65.22 23.23 28.60
C ARG A 128 64.62 22.85 27.22
N PRO A 129 65.40 22.73 26.13
CA PRO A 129 64.84 22.33 24.83
C PRO A 129 64.38 20.86 24.82
N LEU A 130 65.07 19.97 25.52
CA LEU A 130 64.69 18.56 25.68
C LEU A 130 63.38 18.42 26.48
N GLU A 131 63.23 19.20 27.54
CA GLU A 131 62.00 19.21 28.35
C GLU A 131 60.80 19.70 27.52
N LYS A 132 60.98 20.74 26.72
CA LYS A 132 59.94 21.25 25.81
C LYS A 132 59.56 20.22 24.75
N GLU A 133 60.56 19.59 24.11
CA GLU A 133 60.36 18.52 23.14
C GLU A 133 59.61 17.33 23.74
N ALA A 134 59.94 16.93 24.97
CA ALA A 134 59.24 15.89 25.71
C ALA A 134 57.76 16.24 25.93
N LYS A 135 57.47 17.46 26.41
CA LYS A 135 56.10 17.94 26.63
C LYS A 135 55.28 17.95 25.33
N ASP A 136 55.87 18.43 24.24
CA ASP A 136 55.21 18.49 22.93
C ASP A 136 54.93 17.09 22.38
N ARG A 137 55.89 16.16 22.49
CA ARG A 137 55.70 14.76 22.07
C ARG A 137 54.63 14.04 22.90
N VAL A 138 54.62 14.23 24.22
CA VAL A 138 53.56 13.68 25.10
C VAL A 138 52.18 14.25 24.75
N LYS A 139 52.10 15.55 24.45
CA LYS A 139 50.83 16.18 24.04
C LYS A 139 50.33 15.61 22.72
N LEU A 140 51.22 15.45 21.73
CA LEU A 140 50.88 14.85 20.43
C LEU A 140 50.43 13.40 20.58
N ALA A 141 51.12 12.61 21.41
CA ALA A 141 50.77 11.22 21.70
C ALA A 141 49.35 11.10 22.26
N ARG A 142 49.01 11.93 23.26
CA ARG A 142 47.66 11.94 23.86
C ARG A 142 46.57 12.28 22.84
N LEU A 143 46.84 13.22 21.93
CA LEU A 143 45.91 13.60 20.86
C LEU A 143 45.68 12.44 19.89
N LEU A 144 46.74 11.81 19.39
CA LEU A 144 46.66 10.70 18.43
C LEU A 144 45.99 9.45 19.03
N VAL A 145 46.29 9.14 20.30
CA VAL A 145 45.60 8.06 21.04
C VAL A 145 44.12 8.39 21.23
N GLY A 146 43.79 9.65 21.53
CA GLY A 146 42.40 10.11 21.63
C GLY A 146 41.62 9.97 20.33
N GLU A 147 42.18 10.39 19.20
CA GLU A 147 41.57 10.27 17.87
C GLU A 147 41.40 8.81 17.43
N SER A 148 42.35 7.94 17.80
CA SER A 148 42.31 6.53 17.43
C SER A 148 41.44 5.68 18.36
N LYS A 149 40.96 6.23 19.47
CA LYS A 149 40.19 5.51 20.49
C LYS A 149 38.99 4.77 19.88
N GLU A 150 38.27 5.39 18.93
CA GLU A 150 37.12 4.76 18.29
C GLU A 150 37.47 3.51 17.46
N ALA A 151 38.69 3.42 16.95
CA ALA A 151 39.15 2.27 16.18
C ALA A 151 39.44 1.05 17.08
N PHE A 152 39.74 1.26 18.36
CA PHE A 152 40.11 0.20 19.31
C PHE A 152 39.05 -0.06 20.40
N ASP A 153 38.14 0.88 20.64
CA ASP A 153 37.07 0.75 21.64
C ASP A 153 35.90 -0.08 21.10
N THR A 154 35.88 -1.36 21.44
CA THR A 154 34.83 -2.30 21.04
C THR A 154 33.47 -1.94 21.65
N GLN A 155 33.43 -1.35 22.85
CA GLN A 155 32.18 -0.91 23.49
C GLN A 155 31.54 0.24 22.71
N LEU A 156 32.35 1.21 22.28
CA LEU A 156 31.86 2.30 21.44
C LEU A 156 31.32 1.81 20.10
N LYS A 157 31.99 0.81 19.47
CA LYS A 157 31.50 0.19 18.23
C LYS A 157 30.17 -0.53 18.42
N ILE A 158 30.02 -1.28 19.52
CA ILE A 158 28.76 -1.95 19.86
C ILE A 158 27.64 -0.93 20.06
N GLN A 159 27.91 0.18 20.77
CA GLN A 159 26.93 1.25 20.96
C GLN A 159 26.50 1.87 19.63
N LYS A 160 27.45 2.26 18.76
CA LYS A 160 27.13 2.82 17.42
C LYS A 160 26.32 1.84 16.57
N LEU A 161 26.62 0.54 16.64
CA LEU A 161 25.85 -0.49 15.95
C LEU A 161 24.42 -0.61 16.52
N SER A 162 24.28 -0.57 17.85
CA SER A 162 22.97 -0.58 18.51
C SER A 162 22.12 0.62 18.09
N ASP A 163 22.71 1.83 18.08
CA ASP A 163 22.03 3.06 17.68
C ASP A 163 21.59 3.02 16.21
N THR A 164 22.44 2.48 15.32
CA THR A 164 22.08 2.30 13.90
C THR A 164 20.99 1.24 13.70
N ILE A 165 21.01 0.14 14.45
CA ILE A 165 19.93 -0.85 14.43
C ILE A 165 18.61 -0.23 14.90
N PHE A 166 18.64 0.56 15.98
CA PHE A 166 17.46 1.25 16.48
C PHE A 166 16.90 2.24 15.45
N ALA A 167 17.76 3.09 14.87
CA ALA A 167 17.37 4.03 13.83
C ALA A 167 16.78 3.33 12.59
N ALA A 168 17.42 2.24 12.14
CA ALA A 168 16.92 1.45 11.01
C ALA A 168 15.56 0.80 11.31
N ARG A 169 15.35 0.28 12.54
CA ARG A 169 14.05 -0.26 12.99
C ARG A 169 12.97 0.81 13.01
N GLU A 170 13.29 2.01 13.48
CA GLU A 170 12.34 3.11 13.49
C GLU A 170 11.94 3.53 12.07
N GLN A 171 12.90 3.62 11.15
CA GLN A 171 12.63 3.91 9.74
C GLN A 171 11.78 2.81 9.08
N LEU A 172 12.05 1.54 9.38
CA LEU A 172 11.23 0.42 8.92
C LEU A 172 9.80 0.52 9.44
N HIS A 173 9.61 0.83 10.72
CA HIS A 173 8.28 0.99 11.32
C HIS A 173 7.48 2.14 10.67
N ARG A 174 8.13 3.30 10.48
CA ARG A 174 7.52 4.43 9.76
C ARG A 174 7.13 4.04 8.33
N SER A 175 8.02 3.36 7.62
CA SER A 175 7.76 2.90 6.24
C SER A 175 6.62 1.88 6.18
N LYS A 176 6.52 0.96 7.16
CA LYS A 176 5.40 0.02 7.27
C LYS A 176 4.07 0.74 7.48
N LYS A 177 4.01 1.72 8.40
CA LYS A 177 2.80 2.53 8.64
C LYS A 177 2.36 3.30 7.39
N LEU A 178 3.31 3.93 6.71
CA LEU A 178 3.02 4.63 5.44
C LEU A 178 2.55 3.65 4.36
N GLY A 179 3.19 2.47 4.26
CA GLY A 179 2.77 1.42 3.33
C GLY A 179 1.34 0.92 3.59
N THR A 180 0.96 0.73 4.86
CA THR A 180 -0.42 0.35 5.21
C THR A 180 -1.43 1.43 4.88
N LEU A 181 -1.10 2.71 5.12
CA LEU A 181 -1.96 3.84 4.78
C LEU A 181 -2.11 3.98 3.26
N ALA A 182 -1.00 3.96 2.52
CA ALA A 182 -1.01 4.04 1.06
C ALA A 182 -1.78 2.87 0.43
N GLY A 183 -1.63 1.66 0.99
CA GLY A 183 -2.41 0.49 0.58
C GLY A 183 -3.92 0.68 0.81
N SER A 184 -4.31 1.22 1.97
CA SER A 184 -5.72 1.53 2.27
C SER A 184 -6.29 2.60 1.32
N ILE A 185 -5.54 3.68 1.08
CA ILE A 185 -5.93 4.74 0.12
C ILE A 185 -6.09 4.15 -1.28
N ALA A 186 -5.12 3.37 -1.76
CA ALA A 186 -5.18 2.77 -3.09
C ALA A 186 -6.36 1.80 -3.24
N ALA A 187 -6.66 1.02 -2.20
CA ALA A 187 -7.77 0.07 -2.20
C ALA A 187 -9.16 0.76 -2.14
N GLY A 188 -9.27 1.88 -1.43
CA GLY A 188 -10.53 2.63 -1.30
C GLY A 188 -10.74 3.74 -2.33
N SER A 189 -9.70 4.16 -3.05
CA SER A 189 -9.80 5.28 -3.98
C SER A 189 -10.46 4.90 -5.31
N THR A 190 -11.42 5.71 -5.74
CA THR A 190 -12.01 5.61 -7.09
C THR A 190 -11.04 6.20 -8.12
N PRO A 191 -10.72 5.50 -9.22
CA PRO A 191 -9.95 6.07 -10.32
C PRO A 191 -10.55 7.39 -10.84
N LYS A 192 -9.70 8.37 -11.15
CA LYS A 192 -10.14 9.72 -11.56
C LYS A 192 -11.16 9.71 -12.70
N SER A 193 -10.99 8.83 -13.69
CA SER A 193 -11.92 8.70 -14.82
C SER A 193 -13.32 8.26 -14.39
N LEU A 194 -13.41 7.31 -13.46
CA LEU A 194 -14.69 6.83 -12.91
C LEU A 194 -15.34 7.89 -12.02
N HIS A 195 -14.54 8.61 -11.21
CA HIS A 195 -15.03 9.73 -10.43
C HIS A 195 -15.58 10.86 -11.33
N CYS A 196 -14.87 11.23 -12.40
CA CYS A 196 -15.36 12.23 -13.36
C CYS A 196 -16.67 11.80 -14.04
N LEU A 197 -16.85 10.51 -14.33
CA LEU A 197 -18.12 10.00 -14.85
C LEU A 197 -19.25 10.20 -13.84
N ALA A 198 -19.05 9.82 -12.58
CA ALA A 198 -20.05 10.00 -11.53
C ALA A 198 -20.45 11.48 -11.38
N MET A 199 -19.47 12.40 -11.41
CA MET A 199 -19.72 13.84 -11.35
C MET A 199 -20.54 14.35 -12.54
N ARG A 200 -20.25 13.89 -13.76
CA ARG A 200 -21.04 14.26 -14.95
C ARG A 200 -22.48 13.75 -14.90
N LEU A 201 -22.69 12.55 -14.37
CA LEU A 201 -24.04 12.00 -14.17
C LEU A 201 -24.80 12.76 -13.07
N MET A 202 -24.11 13.21 -12.03
CA MET A 202 -24.71 14.05 -11.00
C MET A 202 -25.07 15.44 -11.54
N GLU A 203 -24.20 16.06 -12.33
CA GLU A 203 -24.47 17.32 -13.04
C GLU A 203 -25.72 17.21 -13.91
N GLU A 204 -25.84 16.12 -14.68
CA GLU A 204 -27.02 15.81 -15.47
C GLU A 204 -28.30 15.72 -14.63
N ARG A 205 -28.26 15.10 -13.44
CA ARG A 205 -29.40 15.04 -12.53
C ARG A 205 -29.83 16.44 -12.08
N ILE A 206 -28.87 17.29 -11.78
CA ILE A 206 -29.10 18.65 -11.28
C ILE A 206 -29.67 19.52 -12.40
N ALA A 207 -29.13 19.41 -13.61
CA ALA A 207 -29.61 20.16 -14.79
C ALA A 207 -31.02 19.73 -15.22
N HIS A 208 -31.36 18.44 -15.10
CA HIS A 208 -32.61 17.88 -15.58
C HIS A 208 -33.30 16.98 -14.53
N PRO A 209 -33.86 17.52 -13.43
CA PRO A 209 -34.33 16.71 -12.30
C PRO A 209 -35.63 15.93 -12.56
N GLU A 210 -36.53 16.44 -13.40
CA GLU A 210 -37.89 15.90 -13.58
C GLU A 210 -37.95 14.43 -14.06
N PRO A 211 -37.19 14.01 -15.10
CA PRO A 211 -37.20 12.62 -15.56
C PRO A 211 -36.80 11.63 -14.45
N TYR A 212 -35.81 12.00 -13.64
CA TYR A 212 -35.28 11.15 -12.57
C TYR A 212 -36.22 11.10 -11.36
N ARG A 213 -36.88 12.22 -11.02
CA ARG A 213 -37.90 12.25 -9.96
C ARG A 213 -39.10 11.38 -10.34
N ARG A 214 -39.58 11.49 -11.59
CA ARG A 214 -40.69 10.67 -12.10
C ARG A 214 -40.36 9.18 -12.13
N ALA A 215 -39.17 8.82 -12.61
CA ALA A 215 -38.72 7.43 -12.64
C ALA A 215 -38.63 6.82 -11.23
N THR A 216 -38.16 7.59 -10.25
CA THR A 216 -38.11 7.14 -8.85
C THR A 216 -39.51 6.95 -8.26
N ALA A 217 -40.46 7.84 -8.59
CA ALA A 217 -41.85 7.73 -8.14
C ALA A 217 -42.63 6.59 -8.82
N ALA A 218 -42.25 6.21 -10.04
CA ALA A 218 -42.85 5.13 -10.81
C ALA A 218 -42.21 3.75 -10.53
N ALA A 219 -41.46 3.60 -9.43
CA ALA A 219 -40.80 2.35 -9.09
C ALA A 219 -41.80 1.17 -9.06
N PRO A 220 -41.47 0.01 -9.66
CA PRO A 220 -42.41 -1.11 -9.76
C PRO A 220 -42.91 -1.59 -8.39
N SER A 221 -44.21 -1.86 -8.27
CA SER A 221 -44.83 -2.33 -7.01
C SER A 221 -44.44 -3.77 -6.63
N ASP A 222 -43.84 -4.50 -7.55
CA ASP A 222 -43.47 -5.91 -7.46
C ASP A 222 -41.95 -6.13 -7.21
N LEU A 223 -41.22 -5.08 -6.81
CA LEU A 223 -39.79 -5.17 -6.43
C LEU A 223 -39.53 -6.10 -5.23
N ALA A 224 -40.56 -6.47 -4.47
CA ALA A 224 -40.46 -7.37 -3.33
C ALA A 224 -41.29 -8.66 -3.53
N ASP A 225 -41.66 -8.99 -4.77
CA ASP A 225 -42.39 -10.20 -5.12
C ASP A 225 -41.51 -11.44 -4.97
N PRO A 226 -41.78 -12.34 -4.01
CA PRO A 226 -40.91 -13.49 -3.72
C PRO A 226 -40.81 -14.51 -4.87
N ASP A 227 -41.68 -14.44 -5.89
CA ASP A 227 -41.66 -15.34 -7.04
C ASP A 227 -40.65 -14.91 -8.12
N LEU A 228 -40.02 -13.74 -7.97
CA LEU A 228 -38.99 -13.24 -8.88
C LEU A 228 -37.56 -13.61 -8.44
N TYR A 229 -36.62 -13.48 -9.37
CA TYR A 229 -35.20 -13.72 -9.11
C TYR A 229 -34.52 -12.44 -8.62
N HIS A 230 -34.32 -12.35 -7.30
CA HIS A 230 -33.67 -11.22 -6.64
C HIS A 230 -32.15 -11.34 -6.53
N TYR A 231 -31.48 -10.32 -7.04
CA TYR A 231 -30.04 -10.13 -6.93
C TYR A 231 -29.75 -8.87 -6.15
N THR A 232 -28.67 -8.83 -5.38
CA THR A 232 -28.21 -7.60 -4.73
C THR A 232 -26.74 -7.35 -5.02
N ILE A 233 -26.41 -6.07 -5.23
CA ILE A 233 -25.07 -5.59 -5.56
C ILE A 233 -24.76 -4.39 -4.67
N PHE A 234 -23.63 -4.42 -3.98
CA PHE A 234 -23.18 -3.32 -3.12
C PHE A 234 -21.95 -2.67 -3.74
N SER A 235 -22.10 -1.46 -4.28
CA SER A 235 -20.98 -0.77 -4.94
C SER A 235 -21.26 0.69 -5.24
N ASP A 236 -20.18 1.46 -5.28
CA ASP A 236 -20.13 2.85 -5.72
C ASP A 236 -19.69 3.01 -7.18
N ASN A 237 -19.36 1.91 -7.86
CA ASN A 237 -18.82 1.91 -9.20
C ASN A 237 -19.93 1.70 -10.24
N VAL A 238 -20.45 2.81 -10.78
CA VAL A 238 -21.52 2.83 -11.78
C VAL A 238 -21.25 1.90 -12.98
N ILE A 239 -20.00 1.85 -13.47
CA ILE A 239 -19.67 1.02 -14.63
C ILE A 239 -19.65 -0.46 -14.27
N ALA A 240 -19.03 -0.82 -13.14
CA ALA A 240 -18.94 -2.20 -12.69
C ALA A 240 -20.33 -2.80 -12.46
N VAL A 241 -21.18 -2.09 -11.71
CA VAL A 241 -22.59 -2.48 -11.51
C VAL A 241 -23.34 -2.60 -12.83
N SER A 242 -23.16 -1.65 -13.76
CA SER A 242 -23.80 -1.72 -15.08
C SER A 242 -23.38 -2.94 -15.88
N VAL A 243 -22.11 -3.36 -15.79
CA VAL A 243 -21.59 -4.55 -16.48
C VAL A 243 -22.16 -5.82 -15.83
N ALA A 244 -22.17 -5.92 -14.50
CA ALA A 244 -22.73 -7.05 -13.78
C ALA A 244 -24.23 -7.24 -14.13
N VAL A 245 -25.02 -6.17 -14.04
CA VAL A 245 -26.45 -6.19 -14.38
C VAL A 245 -26.69 -6.52 -15.85
N ASN A 246 -26.04 -5.83 -16.78
CA ASN A 246 -26.26 -6.06 -18.21
C ASN A 246 -25.81 -7.44 -18.66
N SER A 247 -24.71 -7.96 -18.11
CA SER A 247 -24.25 -9.31 -18.41
C SER A 247 -25.21 -10.37 -17.88
N ALA A 248 -25.80 -10.16 -16.69
CA ALA A 248 -26.81 -11.07 -16.15
C ALA A 248 -28.08 -11.08 -17.03
N ILE A 249 -28.60 -9.91 -17.37
CA ILE A 249 -29.80 -9.76 -18.22
C ILE A 249 -29.59 -10.36 -19.61
N LYS A 250 -28.43 -10.09 -20.22
CA LYS A 250 -28.13 -10.57 -21.58
C LYS A 250 -28.08 -12.10 -21.69
N ASN A 251 -27.74 -12.78 -20.61
CA ASN A 251 -27.63 -14.24 -20.57
C ASN A 251 -28.82 -14.92 -19.89
N ALA A 252 -29.84 -14.16 -19.48
CA ALA A 252 -31.05 -14.70 -18.86
C ALA A 252 -32.03 -15.21 -19.93
N GLU A 253 -32.65 -16.38 -19.69
CA GLU A 253 -33.70 -16.90 -20.57
C GLU A 253 -35.00 -16.09 -20.45
N GLU A 254 -35.34 -15.63 -19.24
CA GLU A 254 -36.55 -14.86 -18.94
C GLU A 254 -36.21 -13.52 -18.24
N PRO A 255 -35.64 -12.52 -18.94
CA PRO A 255 -35.09 -11.33 -18.29
C PRO A 255 -36.08 -10.53 -17.42
N TRP A 256 -37.37 -10.55 -17.75
CA TRP A 256 -38.44 -9.88 -16.98
C TRP A 256 -38.65 -10.45 -15.58
N LYS A 257 -38.14 -11.66 -15.29
CA LYS A 257 -38.18 -12.27 -13.95
C LYS A 257 -37.04 -11.81 -13.04
N HIS A 258 -36.07 -11.04 -13.54
CA HIS A 258 -34.87 -10.66 -12.80
C HIS A 258 -35.01 -9.27 -12.17
N VAL A 259 -34.74 -9.18 -10.87
CA VAL A 259 -34.78 -7.94 -10.07
C VAL A 259 -33.42 -7.71 -9.42
N PHE A 260 -32.79 -6.57 -9.71
CA PHE A 260 -31.49 -6.19 -9.16
C PHE A 260 -31.65 -5.06 -8.15
N HIS A 261 -31.23 -5.30 -6.91
CA HIS A 261 -31.17 -4.33 -5.83
C HIS A 261 -29.75 -3.80 -5.69
N VAL A 262 -29.50 -2.63 -6.24
CA VAL A 262 -28.22 -1.93 -6.16
C VAL A 262 -28.23 -1.03 -4.93
N VAL A 263 -27.27 -1.21 -4.03
CA VAL A 263 -27.08 -0.33 -2.87
C VAL A 263 -25.72 0.35 -2.96
N THR A 264 -25.73 1.67 -2.81
CA THR A 264 -24.55 2.53 -2.98
C THR A 264 -24.50 3.59 -1.87
N ASP A 265 -23.35 4.22 -1.69
CA ASP A 265 -23.20 5.37 -0.81
C ASP A 265 -24.11 6.53 -1.27
N PRO A 266 -24.66 7.34 -0.34
CA PRO A 266 -25.47 8.52 -0.66
C PRO A 266 -24.87 9.42 -1.75
N MET A 267 -23.54 9.54 -1.79
CA MET A 267 -22.83 10.37 -2.76
C MET A 267 -23.00 9.88 -4.21
N TYR A 268 -23.09 8.57 -4.43
CA TYR A 268 -23.16 7.97 -5.76
C TYR A 268 -24.58 7.64 -6.22
N LEU A 269 -25.57 7.67 -5.30
CA LEU A 269 -26.98 7.44 -5.62
C LEU A 269 -27.47 8.27 -6.82
N PRO A 270 -27.22 9.59 -6.91
CA PRO A 270 -27.61 10.38 -8.08
C PRO A 270 -27.05 9.87 -9.40
N ALA A 271 -25.75 9.56 -9.43
CA ALA A 271 -25.08 9.11 -10.63
C ALA A 271 -25.63 7.76 -11.11
N MET A 272 -25.83 6.84 -10.17
CA MET A 272 -26.35 5.50 -10.43
C MET A 272 -27.81 5.54 -10.93
N GLN A 273 -28.66 6.37 -10.33
CA GLN A 273 -30.04 6.58 -10.79
C GLN A 273 -30.09 7.16 -12.20
N VAL A 274 -29.30 8.19 -12.50
CA VAL A 274 -29.23 8.77 -13.85
C VAL A 274 -28.79 7.73 -14.87
N TRP A 275 -27.79 6.90 -14.53
CA TRP A 275 -27.29 5.85 -15.42
C TRP A 275 -28.37 4.87 -15.82
N PHE A 276 -29.08 4.27 -14.86
CA PHE A 276 -30.13 3.28 -15.14
C PHE A 276 -31.40 3.88 -15.74
N VAL A 277 -31.71 5.15 -15.49
CA VAL A 277 -32.83 5.84 -16.19
C VAL A 277 -32.48 6.12 -17.64
N ARG A 278 -31.25 6.56 -17.93
CA ARG A 278 -30.80 6.82 -19.31
C ARG A 278 -30.50 5.54 -20.09
N ARG A 279 -30.20 4.45 -19.39
CA ARG A 279 -29.89 3.13 -19.95
C ARG A 279 -30.77 2.10 -19.27
N PRO A 280 -32.08 2.09 -19.58
CA PRO A 280 -33.00 1.16 -18.94
C PRO A 280 -32.57 -0.29 -19.21
N PRO A 281 -32.74 -1.18 -18.22
CA PRO A 281 -32.45 -2.60 -18.38
C PRO A 281 -33.24 -3.21 -19.54
N ALA A 282 -32.59 -4.03 -20.37
CA ALA A 282 -33.25 -4.69 -21.49
C ALA A 282 -34.18 -5.83 -21.01
N GLY A 283 -35.14 -6.22 -21.86
CA GLY A 283 -35.93 -7.43 -21.66
C GLY A 283 -36.92 -7.40 -20.49
N GLY A 284 -37.24 -6.21 -19.95
CA GLY A 284 -38.20 -6.05 -18.85
C GLY A 284 -37.62 -6.33 -17.46
N ALA A 285 -36.31 -6.54 -17.33
CA ALA A 285 -35.64 -6.68 -16.05
C ALA A 285 -35.78 -5.39 -15.21
N LYS A 286 -35.76 -5.54 -13.89
CA LYS A 286 -35.98 -4.42 -12.95
C LYS A 286 -34.70 -4.11 -12.20
N VAL A 287 -34.37 -2.83 -12.08
CA VAL A 287 -33.23 -2.36 -11.29
C VAL A 287 -33.74 -1.32 -10.30
N GLU A 288 -33.55 -1.60 -9.01
CA GLU A 288 -33.79 -0.67 -7.92
C GLU A 288 -32.43 -0.15 -7.44
N VAL A 289 -32.30 1.18 -7.30
CA VAL A 289 -31.09 1.80 -6.75
C VAL A 289 -31.45 2.51 -5.45
N ARG A 290 -30.85 2.07 -4.34
CA ARG A 290 -31.02 2.64 -3.00
C ARG A 290 -29.72 3.12 -2.41
N SER A 291 -29.81 4.08 -1.51
CA SER A 291 -28.71 4.52 -0.68
C SER A 291 -28.62 3.68 0.59
N VAL A 292 -27.41 3.50 1.11
CA VAL A 292 -27.21 2.97 2.47
C VAL A 292 -28.00 3.77 3.51
N ALA A 293 -28.14 5.08 3.31
CA ALA A 293 -28.89 5.95 4.22
C ALA A 293 -30.41 5.71 4.20
N ASP A 294 -30.94 5.01 3.18
CA ASP A 294 -32.37 4.68 3.10
C ASP A 294 -32.76 3.55 4.07
N PHE A 295 -31.79 2.88 4.70
CA PHE A 295 -32.01 1.80 5.65
C PHE A 295 -31.91 2.33 7.09
N GLY A 296 -33.02 2.87 7.61
CA GLY A 296 -33.05 3.51 8.94
C GLY A 296 -32.66 2.61 10.12
N PHE A 297 -32.75 1.28 9.97
CA PHE A 297 -32.27 0.34 10.98
C PHE A 297 -30.72 0.35 11.11
N LEU A 298 -30.00 0.77 10.06
CA LEU A 298 -28.54 0.72 9.99
C LEU A 298 -27.94 1.99 10.63
N ASN A 299 -28.02 2.07 11.96
CA ASN A 299 -27.47 3.15 12.77
C ASN A 299 -26.46 2.62 13.80
N ALA A 300 -25.74 3.52 14.48
CA ALA A 300 -24.72 3.14 15.47
C ALA A 300 -25.26 2.37 16.69
N SER A 301 -26.54 2.50 17.01
CA SER A 301 -27.17 1.75 18.10
C SER A 301 -27.36 0.28 17.73
N TYR A 302 -27.66 0.00 16.46
CA TYR A 302 -27.91 -1.36 15.98
C TYR A 302 -26.66 -2.04 15.40
N SER A 303 -25.87 -1.32 14.59
CA SER A 303 -24.72 -1.87 13.86
C SER A 303 -23.39 -1.52 14.55
N PRO A 304 -22.61 -2.51 15.04
CA PRO A 304 -21.28 -2.27 15.58
C PRO A 304 -20.32 -1.65 14.54
N VAL A 305 -20.52 -1.96 13.25
CA VAL A 305 -19.70 -1.40 12.17
C VAL A 305 -19.95 0.08 12.00
N VAL A 306 -21.22 0.51 11.97
CA VAL A 306 -21.58 1.93 11.86
C VAL A 306 -21.03 2.69 13.06
N ARG A 307 -21.17 2.14 14.27
CA ARG A 307 -20.59 2.71 15.48
C ARG A 307 -19.06 2.89 15.40
N LEU A 308 -18.35 1.96 14.78
CA LEU A 308 -16.90 2.08 14.58
C LEU A 308 -16.57 3.19 13.57
N VAL A 309 -17.29 3.25 12.45
CA VAL A 309 -17.12 4.27 11.40
C VAL A 309 -17.36 5.67 11.98
N GLU A 310 -18.49 5.87 12.68
CA GLU A 310 -18.81 7.12 13.38
C GLU A 310 -17.81 7.45 14.49
N GLY A 311 -17.25 6.43 15.14
CA GLY A 311 -16.17 6.54 16.14
C GLY A 311 -14.78 6.87 15.59
N GLY A 312 -14.66 7.20 14.29
CA GLY A 312 -13.41 7.64 13.67
C GLY A 312 -12.66 6.59 12.85
N ARG A 313 -13.23 5.38 12.66
CA ARG A 313 -12.69 4.37 11.74
C ARG A 313 -13.20 4.59 10.31
N GLY A 314 -12.87 5.75 9.74
CA GLY A 314 -13.25 6.12 8.37
C GLY A 314 -12.61 5.26 7.27
N ASP A 315 -11.66 4.38 7.62
CA ASP A 315 -11.10 3.35 6.74
C ASP A 315 -12.09 2.20 6.45
N LEU A 316 -13.13 2.04 7.28
CA LEU A 316 -14.14 1.00 7.11
C LEU A 316 -15.27 1.49 6.19
N SER A 317 -15.47 0.80 5.07
CA SER A 317 -16.66 1.00 4.25
C SER A 317 -17.85 0.19 4.80
N VAL A 318 -18.96 0.89 5.08
CA VAL A 318 -20.23 0.27 5.52
C VAL A 318 -20.78 -0.65 4.42
N LEU A 319 -20.63 -0.29 3.15
CA LEU A 319 -21.08 -1.08 1.98
C LEU A 319 -20.54 -2.52 2.03
N ASN A 320 -19.27 -2.70 2.39
CA ASN A 320 -18.64 -4.01 2.46
C ASN A 320 -19.29 -4.95 3.50
N HIS A 321 -20.02 -4.39 4.47
CA HIS A 321 -20.64 -5.11 5.58
C HIS A 321 -22.16 -5.28 5.42
N LEU A 322 -22.79 -4.71 4.39
CA LEU A 322 -24.23 -4.80 4.17
C LEU A 322 -24.73 -6.23 3.97
N ARG A 323 -23.86 -7.14 3.52
CA ARG A 323 -24.18 -8.57 3.38
C ARG A 323 -24.70 -9.21 4.66
N PHE A 324 -24.30 -8.70 5.82
CA PHE A 324 -24.78 -9.20 7.11
C PHE A 324 -26.14 -8.66 7.53
N TYR A 325 -26.72 -7.77 6.73
CA TYR A 325 -28.01 -7.14 6.97
C TYR A 325 -29.04 -7.47 5.89
N LEU A 326 -28.75 -8.47 5.03
CA LEU A 326 -29.64 -8.89 3.96
C LEU A 326 -31.05 -9.23 4.43
N PRO A 327 -31.25 -9.96 5.56
CA PRO A 327 -32.61 -10.26 6.04
C PRO A 327 -33.40 -9.02 6.45
N GLU A 328 -32.75 -8.01 7.02
CA GLU A 328 -33.33 -6.74 7.47
C GLU A 328 -33.61 -5.81 6.29
N MET A 329 -32.74 -5.84 5.27
CA MET A 329 -32.93 -5.10 4.02
C MET A 329 -34.09 -5.68 3.18
N PHE A 330 -34.24 -7.01 3.19
CA PHE A 330 -35.19 -7.74 2.36
C PHE A 330 -36.08 -8.68 3.19
N PRO A 331 -36.95 -8.14 4.09
CA PRO A 331 -37.72 -8.94 5.05
C PRO A 331 -38.72 -9.90 4.40
N LYS A 332 -39.22 -9.57 3.20
CA LYS A 332 -40.20 -10.39 2.46
C LYS A 332 -39.56 -11.53 1.67
N LEU A 333 -38.26 -11.45 1.39
CA LEU A 333 -37.58 -12.44 0.56
C LEU A 333 -37.13 -13.65 1.39
N ARG A 334 -37.24 -14.83 0.79
CA ARG A 334 -36.71 -16.08 1.34
C ARG A 334 -35.28 -16.34 0.89
N ARG A 335 -34.94 -15.95 -0.34
CA ARG A 335 -33.64 -16.21 -0.96
C ARG A 335 -33.20 -15.00 -1.76
N ILE A 336 -31.90 -14.74 -1.77
CA ILE A 336 -31.30 -13.67 -2.57
C ILE A 336 -29.92 -14.09 -3.05
N VAL A 337 -29.53 -13.63 -4.24
CA VAL A 337 -28.18 -13.83 -4.77
C VAL A 337 -27.37 -12.54 -4.63
N LEU A 338 -26.28 -12.59 -3.88
CA LEU A 338 -25.31 -11.50 -3.81
C LEU A 338 -24.35 -11.62 -5.01
N LEU A 339 -24.27 -10.56 -5.79
CA LEU A 339 -23.29 -10.39 -6.87
C LEU A 339 -22.33 -9.27 -6.47
N GLU A 340 -21.03 -9.55 -6.48
CA GLU A 340 -20.02 -8.49 -6.38
C GLU A 340 -20.01 -7.67 -7.69
N ASP A 341 -19.52 -6.44 -7.64
CA ASP A 341 -19.54 -5.55 -8.81
C ASP A 341 -18.48 -5.89 -9.87
N ASP A 342 -17.47 -6.67 -9.50
CA ASP A 342 -16.38 -7.12 -10.37
C ASP A 342 -16.68 -8.42 -11.13
N VAL A 343 -17.96 -8.81 -11.23
CA VAL A 343 -18.39 -10.02 -11.95
C VAL A 343 -18.93 -9.74 -13.35
N VAL A 344 -18.74 -10.72 -14.23
CA VAL A 344 -19.37 -10.77 -15.56
C VAL A 344 -20.09 -12.11 -15.68
N VAL A 345 -21.41 -12.05 -15.81
CA VAL A 345 -22.26 -13.24 -15.93
C VAL A 345 -22.24 -13.74 -17.37
N GLN A 346 -22.05 -15.04 -17.56
CA GLN A 346 -21.94 -15.69 -18.88
C GLN A 346 -23.01 -16.76 -19.14
N LYS A 347 -23.87 -17.03 -18.15
CA LYS A 347 -24.95 -18.03 -18.21
C LYS A 347 -26.12 -17.56 -17.37
N ASP A 348 -27.29 -18.13 -17.63
CA ASP A 348 -28.48 -17.84 -16.84
C ASP A 348 -28.28 -18.23 -15.36
N LEU A 349 -28.54 -17.28 -14.46
CA LEU A 349 -28.44 -17.44 -13.03
C LEU A 349 -29.72 -18.01 -12.39
N ALA A 350 -30.84 -18.11 -13.12
CA ALA A 350 -32.11 -18.62 -12.61
C ALA A 350 -31.98 -20.02 -11.97
N GLN A 351 -31.03 -20.84 -12.45
CA GLN A 351 -30.76 -22.17 -11.90
C GLN A 351 -30.33 -22.14 -10.42
N LEU A 352 -29.74 -21.03 -9.94
CA LEU A 352 -29.34 -20.87 -8.54
C LEU A 352 -30.54 -20.90 -7.57
N TRP A 353 -31.75 -20.57 -8.04
CA TRP A 353 -32.96 -20.68 -7.21
C TRP A 353 -33.41 -22.11 -6.96
N LYS A 354 -32.97 -23.06 -7.80
CA LYS A 354 -33.28 -24.49 -7.65
C LYS A 354 -32.21 -25.24 -6.85
N LEU A 355 -31.15 -24.56 -6.42
CA LEU A 355 -30.09 -25.16 -5.62
C LEU A 355 -30.64 -25.68 -4.30
N ASP A 356 -30.33 -26.94 -4.01
CA ASP A 356 -30.49 -27.53 -2.69
C ASP A 356 -29.39 -26.99 -1.78
N MET A 357 -29.81 -26.34 -0.70
CA MET A 357 -28.91 -25.67 0.24
C MET A 357 -28.59 -26.57 1.44
N ASP A 358 -29.16 -27.78 1.54
CA ASP A 358 -28.94 -28.71 2.67
C ASP A 358 -29.15 -28.03 4.05
N GLY A 359 -30.18 -27.18 4.13
CA GLY A 359 -30.48 -26.38 5.31
C GLY A 359 -29.46 -25.28 5.65
N LYS A 360 -28.40 -25.09 4.86
CA LYS A 360 -27.35 -24.09 5.06
C LYS A 360 -27.83 -22.69 4.69
N VAL A 361 -27.24 -21.71 5.35
CA VAL A 361 -27.57 -20.28 5.19
C VAL A 361 -26.98 -19.71 3.90
N ASN A 362 -25.81 -20.20 3.47
CA ASN A 362 -25.05 -19.66 2.36
C ASN A 362 -24.52 -20.75 1.42
N GLY A 363 -24.75 -20.56 0.13
CA GLY A 363 -24.18 -21.33 -0.96
C GLY A 363 -23.13 -20.48 -1.68
N ALA A 364 -21.90 -21.01 -1.77
CA ALA A 364 -20.77 -20.30 -2.33
C ALA A 364 -19.91 -21.21 -3.22
N VAL A 365 -19.18 -20.61 -4.15
CA VAL A 365 -18.21 -21.33 -4.98
C VAL A 365 -17.00 -21.72 -4.14
N GLU A 366 -16.64 -22.99 -4.17
CA GLU A 366 -15.43 -23.49 -3.52
C GLU A 366 -14.18 -22.97 -4.25
N THR A 367 -13.32 -22.26 -3.51
CA THR A 367 -12.08 -21.67 -4.05
C THR A 367 -10.84 -22.09 -3.28
N CYS A 368 -10.92 -23.26 -2.68
CA CYS A 368 -9.88 -23.83 -1.82
C CYS A 368 -8.70 -24.45 -2.59
N PHE A 369 -8.22 -23.75 -3.62
CA PHE A 369 -7.08 -24.18 -4.43
C PHE A 369 -5.76 -23.69 -3.81
N GLY A 370 -4.97 -24.61 -3.26
CA GLY A 370 -3.68 -24.33 -2.60
C GLY A 370 -3.78 -23.91 -1.13
N GLY A 371 -2.69 -23.43 -0.54
CA GLY A 371 -2.63 -22.97 0.87
C GLY A 371 -3.26 -21.60 1.14
N PHE A 372 -3.86 -20.98 0.12
CA PHE A 372 -4.58 -19.71 0.20
C PHE A 372 -6.04 -19.97 0.58
N ARG A 373 -6.69 -19.01 1.28
CA ARG A 373 -8.12 -19.07 1.67
C ARG A 373 -8.52 -20.13 2.70
N ARG A 374 -7.66 -20.45 3.67
CA ARG A 374 -8.05 -21.25 4.86
C ARG A 374 -8.25 -20.34 6.07
N TYR A 375 -9.16 -20.70 6.97
CA TYR A 375 -9.39 -19.90 8.18
C TYR A 375 -8.14 -19.69 9.03
N SER A 376 -7.20 -20.64 9.06
CA SER A 376 -5.90 -20.48 9.72
C SER A 376 -5.07 -19.28 9.27
N ARG A 377 -5.39 -18.67 8.12
CA ARG A 377 -4.76 -17.45 7.62
C ARG A 377 -5.46 -16.16 8.04
N TYR A 378 -6.66 -16.25 8.59
CA TYR A 378 -7.52 -15.09 8.87
C TYR A 378 -7.86 -14.97 10.35
N LEU A 379 -8.15 -16.10 10.99
CA LEU A 379 -8.58 -16.15 12.37
C LEU A 379 -7.41 -16.54 13.28
N ASN A 380 -7.42 -15.99 14.50
CA ASN A 380 -6.45 -16.33 15.54
C ASN A 380 -6.92 -17.57 16.31
N PHE A 381 -6.41 -18.74 15.93
CA PHE A 381 -6.72 -20.02 16.58
C PHE A 381 -6.09 -20.19 17.98
N SER A 382 -5.29 -19.23 18.44
CA SER A 382 -4.89 -19.17 19.86
C SER A 382 -6.06 -18.73 20.76
N ASN A 383 -7.10 -18.12 20.20
CA ASN A 383 -8.32 -17.75 20.93
C ASN A 383 -9.26 -18.96 21.04
N HIS A 384 -9.65 -19.31 22.27
CA HIS A 384 -10.52 -20.43 22.59
C HIS A 384 -11.88 -20.34 21.87
N GLU A 385 -12.48 -19.15 21.83
CA GLU A 385 -13.79 -18.91 21.18
C GLU A 385 -13.76 -19.18 19.67
N ILE A 386 -12.59 -19.04 19.05
CA ILE A 386 -12.39 -19.32 17.63
C ILE A 386 -12.07 -20.79 17.41
N ARG A 387 -11.19 -21.36 18.23
CA ARG A 387 -10.76 -22.76 18.10
C ARG A 387 -11.90 -23.75 18.29
N ASP A 388 -12.87 -23.43 19.16
CA ASP A 388 -13.98 -24.32 19.46
C ASP A 388 -15.07 -24.30 18.39
N ARG A 389 -15.20 -23.18 17.66
CA ARG A 389 -16.28 -22.97 16.68
C ARG A 389 -15.84 -23.15 15.24
N PHE A 390 -14.55 -22.93 14.93
CA PHE A 390 -14.03 -22.97 13.58
C PHE A 390 -12.94 -24.04 13.43
N SER A 391 -12.85 -24.62 12.24
CA SER A 391 -11.73 -25.47 11.88
C SER A 391 -10.65 -24.65 11.16
N PRO A 392 -9.36 -24.76 11.54
CA PRO A 392 -8.26 -24.06 10.85
C PRO A 392 -8.05 -24.54 9.41
N ARG A 393 -8.59 -25.73 9.08
CA ARG A 393 -8.53 -26.32 7.73
C ARG A 393 -9.75 -25.96 6.88
N ALA A 394 -10.81 -25.40 7.47
CA ALA A 394 -11.98 -25.00 6.72
C ALA A 394 -11.65 -23.85 5.75
N CYS A 395 -12.35 -23.88 4.63
CA CYS A 395 -12.20 -22.95 3.54
C CYS A 395 -12.92 -21.64 3.86
N ALA A 396 -12.20 -20.54 3.74
CA ALA A 396 -12.84 -19.26 3.53
C ALA A 396 -13.35 -19.23 2.09
N TRP A 397 -14.63 -18.95 1.93
CA TRP A 397 -15.30 -18.86 0.65
C TRP A 397 -14.96 -17.52 -0.02
N THR A 398 -14.91 -17.52 -1.35
CA THR A 398 -14.70 -16.29 -2.12
C THR A 398 -16.00 -15.56 -2.35
N TYR A 399 -15.81 -14.26 -2.49
CA TYR A 399 -16.81 -13.34 -2.98
C TYR A 399 -16.78 -13.28 -4.51
N GLY A 400 -17.96 -13.07 -5.08
CA GLY A 400 -18.22 -13.04 -6.51
C GLY A 400 -19.71 -13.33 -6.71
N VAL A 401 -20.13 -14.55 -6.40
CA VAL A 401 -21.54 -14.97 -6.40
C VAL A 401 -21.83 -15.80 -5.16
N ASN A 402 -22.81 -15.39 -4.36
CA ASN A 402 -23.28 -16.12 -3.20
C ASN A 402 -24.80 -16.21 -3.17
N VAL A 403 -25.33 -17.37 -2.83
CA VAL A 403 -26.77 -17.61 -2.67
C VAL A 403 -27.07 -17.64 -1.18
N PHE A 404 -27.92 -16.75 -0.70
CA PHE A 404 -28.30 -16.69 0.71
C PHE A 404 -29.74 -17.15 0.90
N ASP A 405 -29.95 -18.11 1.80
CA ASP A 405 -31.26 -18.46 2.33
C ASP A 405 -31.56 -17.57 3.54
N LEU A 406 -32.35 -16.52 3.32
CA LEU A 406 -32.68 -15.52 4.33
C LEU A 406 -33.60 -16.07 5.41
N ALA A 407 -34.39 -17.11 5.12
CA ALA A 407 -35.20 -17.77 6.13
C ALA A 407 -34.32 -18.57 7.10
N ALA A 408 -33.36 -19.33 6.58
CA ALA A 408 -32.34 -19.99 7.40
C ALA A 408 -31.50 -18.95 8.17
N TRP A 409 -31.06 -17.86 7.52
CA TRP A 409 -30.29 -16.79 8.15
C TRP A 409 -30.98 -16.22 9.39
N ARG A 410 -32.28 -15.93 9.29
CA ARG A 410 -33.10 -15.44 10.42
C ARG A 410 -33.22 -16.48 11.53
N ARG A 411 -33.46 -17.76 11.18
CA ARG A 411 -33.58 -18.86 12.16
C ARG A 411 -32.30 -19.07 12.96
N GLU A 412 -31.15 -18.99 12.30
CA GLU A 412 -29.83 -19.17 12.94
C GLU A 412 -29.31 -17.90 13.63
N GLY A 413 -29.99 -16.75 13.52
CA GLY A 413 -29.57 -15.48 14.15
C GLY A 413 -28.20 -15.00 13.68
N CYS A 414 -27.91 -15.15 12.38
CA CYS A 414 -26.57 -14.91 11.83
C CYS A 414 -26.13 -13.43 11.96
N THR A 415 -27.07 -12.47 11.88
CA THR A 415 -26.79 -11.04 12.06
C THR A 415 -26.31 -10.75 13.50
N GLU A 416 -26.99 -11.31 14.50
CA GLU A 416 -26.64 -11.16 15.91
C GLU A 416 -25.28 -11.78 16.22
N GLN A 417 -25.01 -12.96 15.66
CA GLN A 417 -23.71 -13.61 15.79
C GLN A 417 -22.59 -12.75 15.15
N PHE A 418 -22.82 -12.18 13.97
CA PHE A 418 -21.89 -11.22 13.36
C PHE A 418 -21.63 -10.01 14.28
N HIS A 419 -22.67 -9.46 14.91
CA HIS A 419 -22.50 -8.35 15.87
C HIS A 419 -21.66 -8.75 17.08
N GLN A 420 -21.82 -9.98 17.58
CA GLN A 420 -21.02 -10.51 18.68
C GLN A 420 -19.54 -10.58 18.30
N TYR A 421 -19.22 -11.14 17.12
CA TYR A 421 -17.84 -11.22 16.64
C TYR A 421 -17.19 -9.85 16.43
N GLN A 422 -17.94 -8.86 15.89
CA GLN A 422 -17.41 -7.50 15.73
C GLN A 422 -17.13 -6.81 17.06
N ARG A 423 -17.97 -7.04 18.08
CA ARG A 423 -17.71 -6.55 19.44
C ARG A 423 -16.51 -7.25 20.08
N MET A 424 -16.32 -8.55 19.85
CA MET A 424 -15.14 -9.26 20.34
C MET A 424 -13.86 -8.80 19.65
N GLY A 425 -13.88 -8.60 18.33
CA GLY A 425 -12.73 -8.15 17.55
C GLY A 425 -12.23 -6.75 17.91
N SER A 426 -13.08 -5.89 18.50
CA SER A 426 -12.65 -4.59 19.04
C SER A 426 -11.95 -4.68 20.40
N HIS A 427 -12.11 -5.80 21.13
CA HIS A 427 -11.56 -5.99 22.48
C HIS A 427 -10.51 -7.12 22.57
N THR A 428 -10.49 -8.05 21.62
CA THR A 428 -9.64 -9.25 21.61
C THR A 428 -9.04 -9.47 20.20
N LEU A 429 -7.82 -10.01 20.13
CA LEU A 429 -7.16 -10.40 18.88
C LEU A 429 -7.86 -11.62 18.26
N VAL A 430 -9.04 -11.42 17.67
CA VAL A 430 -9.79 -12.44 16.91
C VAL A 430 -9.11 -12.74 15.57
N TYR A 431 -8.37 -11.77 15.03
CA TYR A 431 -7.74 -11.81 13.72
C TYR A 431 -6.26 -12.16 13.79
N SER A 432 -5.75 -12.83 12.75
CA SER A 432 -4.32 -13.09 12.64
C SER A 432 -3.56 -11.83 12.19
N ASP A 433 -2.40 -11.55 12.82
CA ASP A 433 -1.54 -10.40 12.49
C ASP A 433 -0.81 -10.54 11.13
N THR A 434 -0.96 -11.67 10.44
CA THR A 434 -0.14 -12.02 9.28
C THR A 434 -0.51 -11.30 7.98
N LYS A 435 -1.63 -10.57 7.96
CA LYS A 435 -1.91 -9.54 6.95
C LYS A 435 -2.45 -8.30 7.66
N GLY A 436 -1.87 -7.15 7.34
CA GLY A 436 -2.23 -5.87 7.95
C GLY A 436 -3.74 -5.64 7.95
N HIS A 437 -4.22 -4.99 9.01
CA HIS A 437 -5.61 -4.66 9.36
C HIS A 437 -6.54 -4.15 8.23
N ALA A 438 -6.04 -3.92 7.01
CA ALA A 438 -6.75 -3.20 5.96
C ALA A 438 -7.45 -4.08 4.88
N THR A 439 -7.43 -5.41 4.91
CA THR A 439 -7.99 -6.18 3.76
C THR A 439 -8.86 -7.41 4.02
N ASP A 440 -9.02 -7.93 5.25
CA ASP A 440 -9.76 -9.19 5.43
C ASP A 440 -10.68 -9.24 6.65
N HIS A 441 -11.43 -8.15 6.92
CA HIS A 441 -12.76 -8.30 7.54
C HIS A 441 -13.72 -9.14 6.66
N ARG A 442 -13.31 -9.41 5.42
CA ARG A 442 -13.94 -10.32 4.45
C ARG A 442 -13.80 -11.79 4.83
N ALA A 443 -13.04 -12.20 5.85
CA ALA A 443 -12.91 -13.62 6.17
C ALA A 443 -13.91 -14.16 7.21
N LEU A 444 -14.61 -13.31 7.95
CA LEU A 444 -15.61 -13.80 8.90
C LEU A 444 -16.95 -13.87 8.22
N VAL A 445 -17.65 -14.98 8.43
CA VAL A 445 -19.09 -14.99 8.18
C VAL A 445 -19.64 -16.29 7.59
N SER A 446 -18.91 -17.42 7.54
CA SER A 446 -19.60 -18.71 7.26
C SER A 446 -20.47 -19.07 8.46
N PHE A 447 -21.78 -19.09 8.25
CA PHE A 447 -22.72 -19.92 8.99
C PHE A 447 -23.17 -21.08 8.10
#